data_AF-W0EX85-F1
#
_entry.id   AF-W0EX85-F1
#
_cell.length_a   1.000
_cell.length_b   1.000
_cell.length_c   1.000
_cell.angle_alpha   90.00
_cell.angle_beta   90.00
_cell.angle_gamma   90.00
#
_symmetry.space_group_name_H-M   'P 1'
#
loop_
_entity.id
_entity.type
_entity.pdbx_description
1 polymer ?
#
loop_
_entity_poly.entity_id
_entity_poly.type
_entity_poly.pdbx_seq_one_letter_code
_entity_poly.pdbx_strand_id
1 'polypeptide(L)'
;MKPLKDYLIKNFEKSTLEQIADDYREKGYTIKRGERVGPYKVDLSATKGDEAIYIELKTHSENPEATRRIKAMVDYFKKYEPNAKFIVAISRIPELKEIKFDEIETVLSDFFTMNVPSDLDILSSHTRIDEVHEVNINAISIQQGNFYITCNGMVDVSLQYGSDSEQEIGDKPMRISFPFKFKGTIRYDGKDYSVKDYNELKIDTDAYYM
;
A
#
# COMPACT_ATOMS: atom_id res chain seq x y z
N MET A 1 10.26 -9.16 -18.31
CA MET A 1 10.16 -8.04 -17.35
C MET A 1 10.68 -8.52 -16.00
N LYS A 2 11.52 -7.76 -15.29
CA LYS A 2 11.84 -8.09 -13.90
C LYS A 2 10.58 -7.87 -13.04
N PRO A 3 10.26 -8.75 -12.08
CA PRO A 3 9.16 -8.53 -11.13
C PRO A 3 9.27 -7.16 -10.47
N LEU A 4 8.14 -6.46 -10.26
CA LEU A 4 8.08 -5.18 -9.52
C LEU A 4 8.84 -5.27 -8.18
N LYS A 5 8.73 -6.42 -7.51
CA LYS A 5 9.45 -6.76 -6.30
C LYS A 5 10.97 -6.56 -6.44
N ASP A 6 11.60 -7.10 -7.47
CA ASP A 6 13.05 -6.99 -7.69
C ASP A 6 13.49 -5.53 -7.91
N TYR A 7 12.63 -4.73 -8.55
CA TYR A 7 12.87 -3.31 -8.76
C TYR A 7 12.80 -2.52 -7.44
N LEU A 8 11.80 -2.80 -6.62
CA LEU A 8 11.64 -2.19 -5.29
C LEU A 8 12.79 -2.57 -4.36
N ILE A 9 13.19 -3.85 -4.34
CA ILE A 9 14.33 -4.33 -3.55
C ILE A 9 15.60 -3.56 -3.91
N LYS A 10 15.93 -3.46 -5.21
CA LYS A 10 17.13 -2.77 -5.67
C LYS A 10 17.13 -1.28 -5.31
N ASN A 11 15.98 -0.61 -5.42
CA ASN A 11 15.88 0.80 -5.06
C ASN A 11 16.00 1.00 -3.55
N PHE A 12 15.43 0.10 -2.75
CA PHE A 12 15.52 0.13 -1.29
C PHE A 12 16.96 -0.13 -0.79
N GLU A 13 17.68 -1.05 -1.43
CA GLU A 13 19.12 -1.26 -1.20
C GLU A 13 19.91 0.03 -1.46
N LYS A 14 19.68 0.65 -2.62
CA LYS A 14 20.37 1.88 -3.00
C LYS A 14 20.07 3.02 -2.03
N SER A 15 18.81 3.21 -1.62
CA SER A 15 18.43 4.28 -0.69
C SER A 15 19.00 4.03 0.71
N THR A 16 18.98 2.78 1.20
CA THR A 16 19.58 2.43 2.49
C THR A 16 21.08 2.73 2.50
N LEU A 17 21.80 2.34 1.44
CA LEU A 17 23.23 2.65 1.34
C LEU A 17 23.50 4.17 1.25
N GLU A 18 22.64 4.94 0.59
CA GLU A 18 22.78 6.40 0.57
C GLU A 18 22.58 7.00 1.95
N GLN A 19 21.55 6.58 2.68
CA GLN A 19 21.30 7.06 4.03
C GLN A 19 22.48 6.76 4.96
N ILE A 20 23.01 5.53 4.92
CA ILE A 20 24.21 5.18 5.69
C ILE A 20 25.40 6.05 5.26
N ALA A 21 25.59 6.28 3.96
CA ALA A 21 26.67 7.13 3.47
C ALA A 21 26.54 8.57 3.97
N ASP A 22 25.34 9.14 3.93
CA ASP A 22 25.06 10.50 4.44
C ASP A 22 25.36 10.60 5.93
N ASP A 23 24.89 9.66 6.75
CA ASP A 23 25.17 9.62 8.20
C ASP A 23 26.68 9.64 8.51
N TYR A 24 27.50 8.98 7.70
CA TYR A 24 28.96 8.97 7.88
C TYR A 24 29.64 10.20 7.26
N ARG A 25 29.13 10.76 6.16
CA ARG A 25 29.60 12.05 5.61
C ARG A 25 29.40 13.16 6.63
N GLU A 26 28.25 13.22 7.29
CA GLU A 26 27.97 14.18 8.36
C GLU A 26 28.94 14.06 9.54
N LYS A 27 29.43 12.85 9.81
CA LYS A 27 30.47 12.58 10.82
C LYS A 27 31.89 12.89 10.33
N GLY A 28 32.06 13.35 9.10
CA GLY A 28 33.34 13.73 8.49
C GLY A 28 34.13 12.57 7.90
N TYR A 29 33.48 11.45 7.56
CA TYR A 29 34.13 10.35 6.83
C TYR A 29 34.08 10.59 5.32
N THR A 30 35.13 10.13 4.63
CA THR A 30 35.12 9.99 3.17
C THR A 30 34.49 8.65 2.79
N ILE A 31 33.52 8.67 1.89
CA ILE A 31 32.77 7.46 1.51
C ILE A 31 33.18 6.97 0.12
N LYS A 32 33.40 5.66 -0.02
CA LYS A 32 33.49 4.98 -1.32
C LYS A 32 32.50 3.82 -1.40
N ARG A 33 31.99 3.56 -2.61
CA ARG A 33 31.09 2.44 -2.89
C ARG A 33 31.84 1.33 -3.59
N GLY A 34 31.54 0.09 -3.20
CA GLY A 34 32.09 -1.06 -3.91
C GLY A 34 33.61 -1.16 -3.82
N GLU A 35 34.22 -0.70 -2.72
CA GLU A 35 35.67 -0.79 -2.54
C GLU A 35 36.10 -2.25 -2.40
N ARG A 36 37.24 -2.59 -2.99
CA ARG A 36 37.81 -3.94 -2.91
C ARG A 36 38.82 -3.99 -1.77
N VAL A 37 38.60 -4.90 -0.81
CA VAL A 37 39.48 -5.14 0.33
C VAL A 37 39.83 -6.62 0.34
N GLY A 38 41.08 -6.92 -0.05
CA GLY A 38 41.52 -8.28 -0.32
C GLY A 38 40.65 -8.99 -1.36
N PRO A 39 40.13 -10.20 -1.05
CA PRO A 39 39.30 -10.95 -2.00
C PRO A 39 37.86 -10.43 -2.06
N TYR A 40 37.44 -9.55 -1.16
CA TYR A 40 36.06 -9.10 -1.03
C TYR A 40 35.83 -7.71 -1.61
N LYS A 41 34.61 -7.47 -2.06
CA LYS A 41 34.10 -6.15 -2.40
C LYS A 41 33.02 -5.81 -1.39
N VAL A 42 33.20 -4.71 -0.67
CA VAL A 42 32.25 -4.23 0.34
C VAL A 42 31.30 -3.22 -0.29
N ASP A 43 30.06 -3.13 0.20
CA ASP A 43 29.08 -2.20 -0.35
C ASP A 43 29.48 -0.74 -0.11
N LEU A 44 29.96 -0.43 1.09
CA LEU A 44 30.48 0.88 1.48
C LEU A 44 31.77 0.76 2.28
N SER A 45 32.67 1.72 2.06
CA SER A 45 33.75 2.03 2.96
C SER A 45 33.69 3.49 3.39
N ALA A 46 33.98 3.73 4.66
CA ALA A 46 34.03 5.03 5.28
C ALA A 46 35.39 5.19 5.97
N THR A 47 36.15 6.22 5.59
CA THR A 47 37.49 6.48 6.15
C THR A 47 37.62 7.88 6.73
N LYS A 48 38.30 8.00 7.88
CA LYS A 48 38.57 9.28 8.55
C LYS A 48 39.90 9.21 9.30
N GLY A 49 40.93 9.85 8.76
CA GLY A 49 42.29 9.66 9.26
C GLY A 49 42.70 8.19 9.18
N ASP A 50 43.10 7.62 10.31
CA ASP A 50 43.49 6.20 10.42
C ASP A 50 42.29 5.27 10.69
N GLU A 51 41.07 5.81 10.87
CA GLU A 51 39.88 4.99 11.06
C GLU A 51 39.33 4.52 9.72
N ALA A 52 39.07 3.21 9.61
CA ALA A 52 38.38 2.58 8.50
C ALA A 52 37.16 1.79 8.98
N ILE A 53 36.04 1.98 8.29
CA ILE A 53 34.79 1.26 8.52
C ILE A 53 34.33 0.66 7.20
N TYR A 54 34.12 -0.65 7.19
CA TYR A 54 33.64 -1.40 6.04
C TYR A 54 32.24 -1.92 6.32
N ILE A 55 31.31 -1.69 5.40
CA ILE A 55 29.89 -1.95 5.60
C ILE A 55 29.39 -2.86 4.48
N GLU A 56 28.79 -3.97 4.87
CA GLU A 56 28.04 -4.88 3.98
C GLU A 56 26.55 -4.80 4.32
N LEU A 57 25.70 -4.59 3.32
CA LEU A 57 24.26 -4.54 3.46
C LEU A 57 23.65 -5.93 3.24
N LYS A 58 22.84 -6.38 4.21
CA LYS A 58 22.06 -7.61 4.13
C LYS A 58 20.57 -7.26 4.04
N THR A 59 19.96 -7.56 2.91
CA THR A 59 18.53 -7.27 2.63
C THR A 59 17.58 -8.45 2.80
N HIS A 60 18.12 -9.67 2.81
CA HIS A 60 17.35 -10.88 3.07
C HIS A 60 18.04 -11.77 4.10
N SER A 61 17.28 -12.20 5.11
CA SER A 61 17.80 -12.91 6.29
C SER A 61 18.16 -14.38 6.04
N GLU A 62 17.63 -15.03 5.00
CA GLU A 62 17.55 -16.50 4.97
C GLU A 62 18.39 -17.23 3.91
N ASN A 63 19.15 -16.52 3.04
CA ASN A 63 20.03 -17.22 2.10
C ASN A 63 21.25 -17.84 2.83
N PRO A 64 21.42 -19.18 2.86
CA PRO A 64 22.52 -19.83 3.57
C PRO A 64 23.90 -19.49 2.97
N GLU A 65 24.00 -19.30 1.65
CA GLU A 65 25.24 -18.92 0.98
C GLU A 65 25.65 -17.49 1.32
N ALA A 66 24.70 -16.56 1.33
CA ALA A 66 24.94 -15.18 1.75
C ALA A 66 25.43 -15.14 3.20
N THR A 67 24.83 -15.96 4.08
CA THR A 67 25.26 -16.06 5.49
C THR A 67 26.67 -16.62 5.62
N ARG A 68 27.02 -17.67 4.84
CA ARG A 68 28.39 -18.21 4.80
C ARG A 68 29.40 -17.18 4.28
N ARG A 69 29.05 -16.43 3.24
CA ARG A 69 29.90 -15.37 2.67
C ARG A 69 30.16 -14.25 3.70
N ILE A 70 29.12 -13.77 4.37
CA ILE A 70 29.26 -12.74 5.42
C ILE A 70 30.17 -13.25 6.54
N LYS A 71 30.00 -14.51 6.96
CA LYS A 71 30.89 -15.10 7.97
C LYS A 71 32.35 -15.10 7.51
N ALA A 72 32.62 -15.50 6.26
CA ALA A 72 33.97 -15.49 5.70
C ALA A 72 34.57 -14.08 5.64
N MET A 73 33.75 -13.06 5.31
CA MET A 73 34.18 -11.66 5.36
C MET A 73 34.53 -11.24 6.79
N VAL A 74 33.68 -11.53 7.78
CA VAL A 74 33.95 -11.22 9.20
C VAL A 74 35.28 -11.83 9.65
N ASP A 75 35.51 -13.12 9.33
CA ASP A 75 36.74 -13.82 9.70
C ASP A 75 37.98 -13.20 9.01
N TYR A 76 37.84 -12.78 7.76
CA TYR A 76 38.89 -12.07 7.02
C TYR A 76 39.23 -10.72 7.63
N PHE A 77 38.24 -9.84 7.84
CA PHE A 77 38.49 -8.50 8.39
C PHE A 77 39.06 -8.55 9.80
N LYS A 78 38.60 -9.47 10.64
CA LYS A 78 39.21 -9.69 11.97
C LYS A 78 40.69 -10.07 11.91
N LYS A 79 41.09 -10.84 10.90
CA LYS A 79 42.45 -11.37 10.78
C LYS A 79 43.41 -10.40 10.09
N TYR A 80 42.95 -9.73 9.04
CA TYR A 80 43.81 -8.96 8.14
C TYR A 80 43.64 -7.44 8.27
N GLU A 81 42.53 -6.97 8.86
CA GLU A 81 42.21 -5.56 9.05
C GLU A 81 41.81 -5.28 10.52
N PRO A 82 42.66 -5.63 11.52
CA PRO A 82 42.26 -5.64 12.93
C PRO A 82 41.92 -4.26 13.51
N ASN A 83 42.39 -3.19 12.86
CA ASN A 83 42.12 -1.80 13.25
C ASN A 83 40.86 -1.23 12.56
N ALA A 84 40.28 -1.95 11.61
CA ALA A 84 39.07 -1.53 10.91
C ALA A 84 37.81 -2.12 11.57
N LYS A 85 36.70 -1.38 11.52
CA LYS A 85 35.39 -1.89 11.93
C LYS A 85 34.70 -2.50 10.73
N PHE A 86 34.29 -3.76 10.82
CA PHE A 86 33.41 -4.39 9.84
C PHE A 86 31.98 -4.46 10.38
N ILE A 87 31.06 -3.82 9.68
CA ILE A 87 29.65 -3.68 10.06
C ILE A 87 28.78 -4.41 9.04
N VAL A 88 27.87 -5.25 9.53
CA VAL A 88 26.80 -5.82 8.70
C VAL A 88 25.52 -5.04 8.98
N ALA A 89 25.10 -4.22 8.03
CA ALA A 89 23.85 -3.48 8.12
C ALA A 89 22.69 -4.37 7.66
N ILE A 90 21.66 -4.55 8.49
CA ILE A 90 20.49 -5.36 8.14
C ILE A 90 19.37 -4.42 7.74
N SER A 91 18.93 -4.50 6.48
CA SER A 91 17.81 -3.73 5.98
C SER A 91 16.63 -4.66 5.71
N ARG A 92 15.57 -4.53 6.51
CA ARG A 92 14.36 -5.33 6.33
C ARG A 92 13.47 -4.61 5.32
N ILE A 93 13.36 -5.21 4.14
CA ILE A 93 12.46 -4.72 3.11
C ILE A 93 11.03 -4.82 3.65
N PRO A 94 10.21 -3.75 3.56
CA PRO A 94 8.82 -3.83 3.94
C PRO A 94 8.13 -4.96 3.19
N GLU A 95 7.47 -5.87 3.93
CA GLU A 95 6.64 -6.89 3.29
C GLU A 95 5.48 -6.22 2.58
N LEU A 96 5.40 -6.40 1.26
CA LEU A 96 4.23 -6.05 0.49
C LEU A 96 3.15 -7.10 0.79
N LYS A 97 2.19 -6.74 1.64
CA LYS A 97 0.98 -7.54 1.83
C LYS A 97 -0.01 -7.18 0.74
N GLU A 98 -0.27 -8.11 -0.15
CA GLU A 98 -1.44 -8.04 -1.03
C GLU A 98 -2.67 -8.28 -0.16
N ILE A 99 -3.47 -7.23 0.04
CA ILE A 99 -4.79 -7.38 0.69
C ILE A 99 -5.78 -7.51 -0.46
N LYS A 100 -6.24 -8.73 -0.70
CA LYS A 100 -7.40 -8.99 -1.56
C LYS A 100 -8.65 -8.83 -0.71
N PHE A 101 -9.46 -7.83 -1.05
CA PHE A 101 -10.76 -7.61 -0.42
C PHE A 101 -11.82 -7.94 -1.47
N ASP A 102 -11.99 -9.25 -1.72
CA ASP A 102 -12.79 -9.76 -2.85
C ASP A 102 -14.30 -9.45 -2.72
N GLU A 103 -14.76 -8.95 -1.56
CA GLU A 103 -16.17 -8.69 -1.25
C GLU A 103 -16.49 -7.20 -1.08
N ILE A 104 -15.60 -6.28 -1.45
CA ILE A 104 -15.79 -4.85 -1.16
C ILE A 104 -17.04 -4.28 -1.85
N GLU A 105 -17.31 -4.74 -3.08
CA GLU A 105 -18.46 -4.32 -3.88
C GLU A 105 -19.77 -4.73 -3.22
N THR A 106 -19.85 -5.96 -2.71
CA THR A 106 -21.00 -6.45 -1.93
C THR A 106 -21.20 -5.64 -0.65
N VAL A 107 -20.13 -5.41 0.12
CA VAL A 107 -20.18 -4.65 1.38
C VAL A 107 -20.70 -3.22 1.15
N LEU A 108 -20.24 -2.56 0.08
CA LEU A 108 -20.70 -1.21 -0.28
C LEU A 108 -22.12 -1.22 -0.86
N SER A 109 -22.49 -2.22 -1.66
CA SER A 109 -23.85 -2.38 -2.19
C SER A 109 -24.87 -2.53 -1.06
N ASP A 110 -24.60 -3.39 -0.09
CA ASP A 110 -25.45 -3.60 1.08
C ASP A 110 -25.58 -2.30 1.89
N PHE A 111 -24.46 -1.60 2.10
CA PHE A 111 -24.45 -0.33 2.82
C PHE A 111 -25.29 0.76 2.13
N PHE A 112 -25.14 0.94 0.81
CA PHE A 112 -25.90 1.93 0.04
C PHE A 112 -27.39 1.56 -0.06
N THR A 113 -27.71 0.27 -0.12
CA THR A 113 -29.11 -0.19 -0.12
C THR A 113 -29.79 0.10 1.20
N MET A 114 -29.10 -0.11 2.33
CA MET A 114 -29.63 0.22 3.66
C MET A 114 -29.66 1.72 3.96
N ASN A 115 -28.75 2.49 3.34
CA ASN A 115 -28.59 3.92 3.55
C ASN A 115 -28.40 4.61 2.20
N VAL A 116 -29.51 4.83 1.49
CA VAL A 116 -29.48 5.46 0.17
C VAL A 116 -28.76 6.81 0.27
N PRO A 117 -27.67 7.04 -0.49
CA PRO A 117 -26.94 8.31 -0.45
C PRO A 117 -27.86 9.48 -0.81
N SER A 118 -27.78 10.58 -0.06
CA SER A 118 -28.66 11.75 -0.26
C SER A 118 -28.56 12.35 -1.65
N ASP A 119 -27.36 12.29 -2.26
CA ASP A 119 -27.12 12.75 -3.63
C ASP A 119 -27.96 11.99 -4.67
N LEU A 120 -28.32 10.73 -4.37
CA LEU A 120 -29.16 9.86 -5.20
C LEU A 120 -30.63 9.93 -4.79
N ASP A 121 -30.91 10.03 -3.50
CA ASP A 121 -32.28 10.10 -2.96
C ASP A 121 -33.04 11.33 -3.48
N ILE A 122 -32.35 12.46 -3.68
CA ILE A 122 -32.95 13.68 -4.22
C ILE A 122 -33.34 13.58 -5.70
N LEU A 123 -32.81 12.60 -6.45
CA LEU A 123 -32.99 12.53 -7.91
C LEU A 123 -34.38 12.04 -8.31
N SER A 124 -35.09 11.31 -7.45
CA SER A 124 -36.40 10.74 -7.80
C SER A 124 -37.28 10.52 -6.58
N SER A 125 -38.58 10.27 -6.80
CA SER A 125 -39.51 9.92 -5.71
C SER A 125 -39.19 8.53 -5.12
N HIS A 126 -38.63 7.65 -5.95
CA HIS A 126 -38.27 6.29 -5.58
C HIS A 126 -36.92 5.90 -6.20
N THR A 127 -35.88 6.03 -5.40
CA THR A 127 -34.52 5.64 -5.77
C THR A 127 -34.23 4.22 -5.27
N ARG A 128 -33.78 3.34 -6.16
CA ARG A 128 -33.30 2.00 -5.81
C ARG A 128 -31.84 1.84 -6.20
N ILE A 129 -31.02 1.36 -5.27
CA ILE A 129 -29.65 0.90 -5.55
C ILE A 129 -29.73 -0.49 -6.18
N ASP A 130 -29.16 -0.64 -7.37
CA ASP A 130 -29.13 -1.93 -8.07
C ASP A 130 -27.84 -2.69 -7.72
N GLU A 131 -26.67 -2.08 -7.90
CA GLU A 131 -25.37 -2.65 -7.53
C GLU A 131 -24.27 -1.58 -7.43
N VAL A 132 -23.21 -1.90 -6.69
CA VAL A 132 -21.93 -1.20 -6.70
C VAL A 132 -20.90 -2.05 -7.42
N HIS A 133 -20.18 -1.46 -8.38
CA HIS A 133 -19.18 -2.17 -9.20
C HIS A 133 -17.99 -1.29 -9.56
N GLU A 134 -16.99 -1.90 -10.21
CA GLU A 134 -15.74 -1.26 -10.64
C GLU A 134 -15.00 -0.59 -9.48
N VAL A 135 -15.02 -1.22 -8.30
CA VAL A 135 -14.43 -0.61 -7.10
C VAL A 135 -12.92 -0.71 -7.12
N ASN A 136 -12.26 0.45 -7.15
CA ASN A 136 -10.82 0.59 -7.02
C ASN A 136 -10.45 1.08 -5.62
N ILE A 137 -9.76 0.24 -4.86
CA ILE A 137 -9.24 0.59 -3.53
C ILE A 137 -7.95 1.39 -3.69
N ASN A 138 -8.04 2.69 -3.43
CA ASN A 138 -6.92 3.62 -3.52
C ASN A 138 -6.00 3.55 -2.30
N ALA A 139 -6.56 3.26 -1.12
CA ALA A 139 -5.81 3.10 0.11
C ALA A 139 -6.53 2.17 1.08
N ILE A 140 -5.73 1.37 1.82
CA ILE A 140 -6.21 0.53 2.91
C ILE A 140 -5.23 0.60 4.09
N SER A 141 -5.77 0.76 5.29
CA SER A 141 -5.02 0.64 6.54
C SER A 141 -5.75 -0.29 7.48
N ILE A 142 -5.01 -1.11 8.24
CA ILE A 142 -5.59 -2.02 9.21
C ILE A 142 -5.14 -1.58 10.59
N GLN A 143 -6.08 -1.22 11.46
CA GLN A 143 -5.80 -0.90 12.86
C GLN A 143 -6.83 -1.57 13.76
N GLN A 144 -6.35 -2.31 14.76
CA GLN A 144 -7.19 -2.97 15.76
C GLN A 144 -8.32 -3.84 15.15
N GLY A 145 -8.05 -4.50 14.01
CA GLY A 145 -9.03 -5.34 13.32
C GLY A 145 -10.07 -4.62 12.45
N ASN A 146 -10.00 -3.28 12.35
CA ASN A 146 -10.82 -2.51 11.41
C ASN A 146 -10.01 -2.14 10.16
N PHE A 147 -10.70 -2.11 9.02
CA PHE A 147 -10.14 -1.66 7.74
C PHE A 147 -10.57 -0.23 7.47
N TYR A 148 -9.60 0.67 7.33
CA TYR A 148 -9.82 2.04 6.92
C TYR A 148 -9.55 2.12 5.43
N ILE A 149 -10.59 2.34 4.65
CA ILE A 149 -10.52 2.28 3.20
C ILE A 149 -10.76 3.65 2.56
N THR A 150 -10.12 3.87 1.43
CA THR A 150 -10.46 4.93 0.48
C THR A 150 -10.57 4.28 -0.88
N CYS A 151 -11.72 4.41 -1.53
CA CYS A 151 -11.97 3.84 -2.83
C CYS A 151 -12.83 4.75 -3.71
N ASN A 152 -12.87 4.43 -4.99
CA ASN A 152 -13.83 4.95 -5.94
C ASN A 152 -14.45 3.78 -6.70
N GLY A 153 -15.62 3.99 -7.28
CA GLY A 153 -16.29 3.00 -8.11
C GLY A 153 -17.52 3.60 -8.78
N MET A 154 -18.40 2.73 -9.24
CA MET A 154 -19.67 3.08 -9.87
C MET A 154 -20.82 2.52 -9.03
N VAL A 155 -21.92 3.28 -8.95
CA VAL A 155 -23.19 2.80 -8.39
C VAL A 155 -24.27 2.87 -9.46
N ASP A 156 -24.87 1.73 -9.74
CA ASP A 156 -26.00 1.61 -10.64
C ASP A 156 -27.30 1.82 -9.85
N VAL A 157 -28.15 2.71 -10.36
CA VAL A 157 -29.42 3.06 -9.73
C VAL A 157 -30.57 3.02 -10.70
N SER A 158 -31.73 2.62 -10.18
CA SER A 158 -33.02 2.71 -10.84
C SER A 158 -33.81 3.86 -10.21
N LEU A 159 -34.18 4.86 -11.02
CA LEU A 159 -34.92 6.06 -10.62
C LEU A 159 -36.35 5.98 -11.15
N GLN A 160 -37.33 6.21 -10.27
CA GLN A 160 -38.75 6.24 -10.67
C GLN A 160 -39.46 7.47 -10.08
N TYR A 161 -40.28 8.12 -10.90
CA TYR A 161 -41.07 9.31 -10.54
C TYR A 161 -42.54 8.93 -10.42
N GLY A 162 -43.24 9.57 -9.50
CA GLY A 162 -44.66 9.36 -9.27
C GLY A 162 -44.97 9.00 -7.83
N SER A 163 -46.26 8.82 -7.55
CA SER A 163 -46.73 8.37 -6.24
C SER A 163 -46.61 6.85 -6.08
N ASP A 164 -46.60 6.34 -4.84
CA ASP A 164 -46.60 4.90 -4.55
C ASP A 164 -47.74 4.15 -5.26
N SER A 165 -48.91 4.79 -5.43
CA SER A 165 -50.07 4.23 -6.14
C SER A 165 -49.90 4.14 -7.66
N GLU A 166 -48.90 4.81 -8.24
CA GLU A 166 -48.62 4.85 -9.68
C GLU A 166 -47.47 3.93 -10.08
N GLN A 167 -46.73 3.32 -9.14
CA GLN A 167 -45.62 2.40 -9.45
C GLN A 167 -46.06 1.18 -10.27
N GLU A 168 -47.29 0.69 -10.08
CA GLU A 168 -47.83 -0.47 -10.80
C GLU A 168 -48.46 -0.13 -12.16
N ILE A 169 -48.70 1.16 -12.44
CA ILE A 169 -49.45 1.63 -13.63
C ILE A 169 -48.61 2.58 -14.51
N GLY A 170 -47.51 3.13 -13.99
CA GLY A 170 -46.71 4.22 -14.56
C GLY A 170 -45.40 3.84 -15.25
N ASP A 171 -44.57 4.88 -15.46
CA ASP A 171 -43.34 4.85 -16.27
C ASP A 171 -42.29 3.85 -15.78
N LYS A 172 -41.57 3.25 -16.75
CA LYS A 172 -40.46 2.33 -16.47
C LYS A 172 -39.34 3.07 -15.73
N PRO A 173 -38.70 2.44 -14.72
CA PRO A 173 -37.59 3.06 -14.01
C PRO A 173 -36.44 3.37 -14.98
N MET A 174 -35.90 4.57 -14.86
CA MET A 174 -34.70 5.00 -15.57
C MET A 174 -33.48 4.41 -14.87
N ARG A 175 -32.64 3.68 -15.61
CA ARG A 175 -31.38 3.16 -15.09
C ARG A 175 -30.23 4.07 -15.46
N ILE A 176 -29.41 4.41 -14.49
CA ILE A 176 -28.24 5.28 -14.67
C ILE A 176 -27.14 4.85 -13.70
N SER A 177 -25.89 5.08 -14.09
CA SER A 177 -24.70 4.76 -13.28
C SER A 177 -23.98 6.04 -12.92
N PHE A 178 -23.59 6.18 -11.65
CA PHE A 178 -22.88 7.35 -11.15
C PHE A 178 -21.54 6.97 -10.53
N PRO A 179 -20.46 7.73 -10.82
CA PRO A 179 -19.21 7.53 -10.12
C PRO A 179 -19.32 7.99 -8.67
N PHE A 180 -18.69 7.25 -7.77
CA PHE A 180 -18.61 7.62 -6.36
C PHE A 180 -17.18 7.64 -5.82
N LYS A 181 -17.01 8.38 -4.73
CA LYS A 181 -15.84 8.33 -3.84
C LYS A 181 -16.30 7.97 -2.45
N PHE A 182 -15.61 7.02 -1.83
CA PHE A 182 -15.91 6.56 -0.48
C PHE A 182 -14.64 6.53 0.37
N LYS A 183 -14.76 7.03 1.60
CA LYS A 183 -13.76 6.90 2.65
C LYS A 183 -14.44 6.51 3.95
N GLY A 184 -14.11 5.34 4.47
CA GLY A 184 -14.78 4.84 5.66
C GLY A 184 -14.08 3.67 6.33
N THR A 185 -14.75 3.15 7.36
CA THR A 185 -14.27 2.08 8.21
C THR A 185 -15.14 0.85 8.00
N ILE A 186 -14.52 -0.27 7.62
CA ILE A 186 -15.15 -1.58 7.53
C ILE A 186 -14.74 -2.42 8.74
N ARG A 187 -15.71 -3.10 9.34
CA ARG A 187 -15.52 -4.02 10.46
C ARG A 187 -15.94 -5.42 10.06
N TYR A 188 -15.16 -6.40 10.50
CA TYR A 188 -15.56 -7.81 10.52
C TYR A 188 -16.18 -8.15 11.86
N ASP A 189 -17.39 -8.71 11.89
CA ASP A 189 -18.09 -9.08 13.13
C ASP A 189 -17.87 -10.54 13.56
N GLY A 190 -17.09 -11.30 12.80
CA GLY A 190 -16.88 -12.74 13.00
C GLY A 190 -17.52 -13.60 11.92
N LYS A 191 -18.48 -13.06 11.17
CA LYS A 191 -19.18 -13.73 10.08
C LYS A 191 -19.09 -12.95 8.76
N ASP A 192 -19.44 -11.67 8.79
CA ASP A 192 -19.58 -10.84 7.60
C ASP A 192 -18.83 -9.50 7.77
N TYR A 193 -18.49 -8.85 6.65
CA TYR A 193 -17.95 -7.49 6.63
C TYR A 193 -19.08 -6.47 6.51
N SER A 194 -18.98 -5.36 7.25
CA SER A 194 -19.94 -4.27 7.15
C SER A 194 -19.27 -2.90 7.30
N VAL A 195 -19.83 -1.89 6.63
CA VAL A 195 -19.46 -0.49 6.87
C VAL A 195 -19.90 -0.11 8.27
N LYS A 196 -18.93 0.23 9.12
CA LYS A 196 -19.16 0.68 10.50
C LYS A 196 -19.50 2.17 10.55
N ASP A 197 -18.73 2.96 9.80
CA ASP A 197 -18.86 4.41 9.72
C ASP A 197 -18.13 4.92 8.47
N TYR A 198 -18.44 6.13 8.01
CA TYR A 198 -17.76 6.77 6.89
C TYR A 198 -17.45 8.24 7.16
N ASN A 199 -16.31 8.70 6.64
CA ASN A 199 -15.88 10.10 6.72
C ASN A 199 -16.24 10.88 5.47
N GLU A 200 -16.31 10.20 4.33
CA GLU A 200 -16.62 10.81 3.04
C GLU A 200 -17.40 9.81 2.18
N LEU A 201 -18.53 10.28 1.66
CA LEU A 201 -19.27 9.63 0.60
C LEU A 201 -19.75 10.74 -0.33
N LYS A 202 -19.32 10.69 -1.59
CA LYS A 202 -19.74 11.65 -2.61
C LYS A 202 -20.15 10.88 -3.86
N ILE A 203 -21.35 11.13 -4.34
CA ILE A 203 -21.80 10.65 -5.65
C ILE A 203 -21.74 11.82 -6.64
N ASP A 204 -21.16 11.60 -7.80
CA ASP A 204 -21.14 12.59 -8.87
C ASP A 204 -22.37 12.39 -9.77
N THR A 205 -23.37 13.24 -9.58
CA THR A 205 -24.64 13.18 -10.32
C THR A 205 -24.72 14.21 -11.44
N ASP A 206 -23.62 14.88 -11.78
CA ASP A 206 -23.60 15.96 -12.79
C ASP A 206 -24.14 15.47 -14.15
N ALA A 207 -23.84 14.22 -14.51
CA ALA A 207 -24.31 13.58 -15.74
C ALA A 207 -25.84 13.49 -15.86
N TYR A 208 -26.58 13.56 -14.75
CA TYR A 208 -28.05 13.53 -14.76
C TYR A 208 -28.65 14.88 -15.21
N TYR A 209 -27.95 16.00 -15.02
CA TYR A 209 -28.44 17.35 -15.31
C TYR A 209 -28.00 17.90 -16.68
N MET A 210 -27.30 17.08 -17.49
CA MET A 210 -26.77 17.48 -18.81
C MET A 210 -27.68 17.11 -19.97
#